data_AF-A0A9E4AGY6-F1
#
_entry.id   AF-A0A9E4AGY6-F1
#
_cell.length_a   1.000
_cell.length_b   1.000
_cell.length_c   1.000
_cell.angle_alpha   90.00
_cell.angle_beta   90.00
_cell.angle_gamma   90.00
#
_symmetry.space_group_name_H-M   'P 1'
#
loop_
_entity.id
_entity.type
_entity.pdbx_description
1 polymer ?
#
loop_
_entity_poly.entity_id
_entity_poly.type
_entity_poly.pdbx_seq_one_letter_code
_entity_poly.pdbx_strand_id
1 'polypeptide(L)'
;MEHPNWTKDDSRRAKHIWAEYQKQHDITERIGQTAGIDPKSGRIWFGDSALEIVQQRLAEGLTSPLFFERVGYASYLRKGGRR
;
A
#
# COMPACT_ATOMS: atom_id res chain seq x y z
N MET A 1 -16.88 -8.57 2.41
CA MET A 1 -16.56 -8.48 0.97
C MET A 1 -15.20 -9.12 0.78
N GLU A 2 -15.18 -10.40 0.43
CA GLU A 2 -13.98 -11.05 -0.08
C GLU A 2 -13.80 -10.53 -1.51
N HIS A 3 -12.70 -9.81 -1.79
CA HIS A 3 -12.34 -9.53 -3.17
C HIS A 3 -11.88 -10.87 -3.77
N PRO A 4 -12.57 -11.45 -4.76
CA PRO A 4 -12.33 -12.83 -5.22
C PRO A 4 -10.91 -13.08 -5.76
N ASN A 5 -10.10 -12.03 -5.94
CA ASN A 5 -8.76 -12.09 -6.50
C ASN A 5 -7.61 -11.75 -5.52
N TRP A 6 -7.89 -11.50 -4.24
CA TRP A 6 -6.85 -11.21 -3.25
C TRP A 6 -6.67 -12.37 -2.26
N THR A 7 -5.53 -13.02 -2.32
CA THR A 7 -5.21 -14.18 -1.49
C THR A 7 -4.39 -13.81 -0.25
N LYS A 8 -4.28 -14.73 0.70
CA LYS A 8 -3.34 -14.58 1.84
C LYS A 8 -1.88 -14.51 1.35
N ASP A 9 -1.56 -15.17 0.23
CA ASP A 9 -0.23 -15.10 -0.38
C ASP A 9 0.06 -13.70 -0.91
N ASP A 10 -0.92 -13.01 -1.49
CA ASP A 10 -0.77 -11.62 -1.96
C ASP A 10 -0.40 -10.68 -0.81
N SER A 11 -1.10 -10.79 0.32
CA SER A 11 -0.75 -10.03 1.54
C SER A 11 0.67 -10.34 2.03
N ARG A 12 1.09 -11.61 1.99
CA ARG A 12 2.45 -12.01 2.41
C ARG A 12 3.52 -11.43 1.49
N ARG A 13 3.29 -11.50 0.17
CA ARG A 13 4.20 -10.94 -0.84
C ARG A 13 4.31 -9.43 -0.70
N ALA A 14 3.20 -8.72 -0.57
CA ALA A 14 3.21 -7.27 -0.41
C ALA A 14 4.00 -6.83 0.82
N LYS A 15 3.83 -7.52 1.96
CA LYS A 15 4.63 -7.27 3.17
C LYS A 15 6.11 -7.54 2.97
N HIS A 16 6.46 -8.61 2.26
CA HIS A 16 7.85 -8.92 1.94
C HIS A 16 8.48 -7.84 1.04
N ILE A 17 7.78 -7.44 -0.03
CA ILE A 17 8.20 -6.35 -0.93
C ILE A 17 8.41 -5.06 -0.12
N TRP A 18 7.47 -4.72 0.77
CA TRP A 18 7.58 -3.54 1.60
C TRP A 18 8.77 -3.60 2.57
N ALA A 19 9.00 -4.75 3.21
CA ALA A 19 10.14 -4.93 4.11
C ALA A 19 11.48 -4.78 3.37
N GLU A 20 11.59 -5.34 2.16
CA GLU A 20 12.80 -5.20 1.34
C GLU A 20 13.00 -3.76 0.85
N TYR A 21 11.93 -3.08 0.45
CA TYR A 21 12.00 -1.67 0.04
C TYR A 21 12.55 -0.78 1.17
N GLN A 22 12.05 -0.96 2.40
CA GLN A 22 12.50 -0.18 3.57
C GLN A 22 13.98 -0.42 3.93
N LYS A 23 14.53 -1.59 3.60
CA LYS A 23 15.97 -1.87 3.82
C LYS A 23 16.86 -1.20 2.77
N GLN A 24 16.36 -1.07 1.55
CA GLN A 24 17.13 -0.60 0.40
C GLN A 24 17.02 0.91 0.17
N HIS A 25 15.97 1.54 0.69
CA HIS A 25 15.68 2.95 0.47
C HIS A 25 15.56 3.71 1.79
N ASP A 26 16.13 4.90 1.83
CA ASP A 26 15.81 5.87 2.89
C ASP A 26 14.39 6.41 2.65
N ILE A 27 13.54 6.21 3.64
CA ILE A 27 12.11 6.59 3.62
C ILE A 27 11.79 7.65 4.68
N THR A 28 12.82 8.25 5.30
CA THR A 28 12.64 9.18 6.43
C THR A 28 11.76 10.37 6.06
N GLU A 29 11.91 10.91 4.84
CA GLU A 29 11.08 12.02 4.34
C GLU A 29 9.64 11.60 4.01
N ARG A 30 9.37 10.30 3.93
CA ARG A 30 8.04 9.74 3.62
C ARG A 30 7.31 9.28 4.87
N ILE A 31 7.90 9.44 6.07
CA ILE A 31 7.24 9.09 7.33
C ILE A 31 5.90 9.81 7.43
N GLY A 32 4.86 9.05 7.76
CA GLY A 32 3.51 9.59 7.81
C GLY A 32 2.84 9.72 6.44
N GLN A 33 3.43 9.26 5.34
CA GLN A 33 2.68 9.02 4.11
C GLN A 33 2.11 7.60 4.08
N THR A 34 1.22 7.35 3.13
CA THR A 34 0.68 6.03 2.82
C THR A 34 1.49 5.41 1.69
N ALA A 35 1.87 4.14 1.84
CA ALA A 35 2.45 3.33 0.79
C ALA A 35 1.39 2.35 0.27
N GLY A 36 1.21 2.31 -1.06
CA GLY A 36 0.41 1.31 -1.74
C GLY A 36 1.32 0.33 -2.46
N ILE A 37 1.20 -0.97 -2.15
CA ILE A 37 2.08 -2.02 -2.64
C ILE A 37 1.30 -3.00 -3.51
N ASP A 38 1.75 -3.22 -4.75
CA ASP A 38 1.21 -4.25 -5.63
C ASP A 38 2.02 -5.55 -5.51
N PRO A 39 1.44 -6.64 -4.97
CA PRO A 39 2.13 -7.90 -4.79
C PRO A 39 2.45 -8.63 -6.11
N LYS A 40 1.82 -8.25 -7.23
CA LYS A 40 2.03 -8.88 -8.53
C LYS A 40 3.18 -8.23 -9.29
N SER A 41 3.20 -6.90 -9.34
CA SER A 41 4.23 -6.15 -10.07
C SER A 41 5.44 -5.75 -9.22
N GLY A 42 5.33 -5.78 -7.89
CA GLY A 42 6.37 -5.28 -6.99
C GLY A 42 6.44 -3.76 -6.92
N ARG A 43 5.56 -3.03 -7.63
CA ARG A 43 5.54 -1.57 -7.63
C ARG A 43 4.98 -1.03 -6.33
N ILE A 44 5.53 0.09 -5.89
CA ILE A 44 5.11 0.83 -4.71
C ILE A 44 4.79 2.27 -5.11
N TRP A 45 3.65 2.76 -4.63
CA TRP A 45 3.23 4.15 -4.78
C TRP A 45 3.17 4.81 -3.40
N PHE A 46 3.41 6.11 -3.36
CA PHE A 46 3.30 6.92 -2.14
C PHE A 46 2.31 8.05 -2.35
N GLY A 47 1.58 8.38 -1.30
CA GLY A 47 0.68 9.52 -1.26
C GLY A 47 0.24 9.82 0.15
N ASP A 48 -0.36 10.97 0.39
CA ASP A 48 -0.81 11.38 1.71
C ASP A 48 -1.95 10.48 2.22
N SER A 49 -2.72 9.89 1.29
CA SER A 49 -3.79 8.94 1.57
C SER A 49 -3.88 7.78 0.57
N ALA A 50 -4.54 6.69 0.96
CA ALA A 50 -4.84 5.59 0.05
C ALA A 50 -5.74 6.02 -1.13
N LEU A 51 -6.64 6.99 -0.90
CA LEU A 51 -7.51 7.52 -1.95
C LEU A 51 -6.71 8.20 -3.05
N GLU A 52 -5.74 9.03 -2.66
CA GLU A 52 -4.86 9.74 -3.59
C GLU A 52 -4.09 8.75 -4.47
N ILE A 53 -3.51 7.71 -3.87
CA ILE A 53 -2.79 6.65 -4.60
C ILE A 53 -3.73 5.94 -5.60
N VAL A 54 -4.97 5.65 -5.19
CA VAL A 54 -5.95 5.03 -6.08
C VAL A 54 -6.31 5.98 -7.23
N GLN A 55 -6.50 7.27 -6.98
CA GLN A 55 -6.81 8.25 -8.02
C GLN A 55 -5.66 8.42 -9.03
N GLN A 56 -4.41 8.51 -8.55
CA GLN A 56 -3.22 8.54 -9.41
C GLN A 56 -3.17 7.32 -10.33
N ARG A 57 -3.39 6.13 -9.78
CA ARG A 57 -3.36 4.87 -10.54
C ARG A 57 -4.51 4.75 -11.52
N LEU A 58 -5.70 5.21 -11.15
CA LEU A 58 -6.85 5.24 -12.05
C LEU A 58 -6.60 6.14 -13.26
N ALA A 59 -5.91 7.27 -13.08
CA ALA A 59 -5.51 8.14 -14.20
C ALA A 59 -4.52 7.43 -15.16
N GLU A 60 -3.72 6.50 -14.66
CA GLU A 60 -2.83 5.64 -15.44
C GLU A 60 -3.51 4.36 -15.99
N GLY A 61 -4.82 4.19 -15.76
CA GLY A 61 -5.57 2.99 -16.15
C GLY A 61 -5.27 1.74 -15.31
N LEU A 62 -4.59 1.88 -14.18
CA LEU A 62 -4.22 0.80 -13.28
C LEU A 62 -5.31 0.56 -12.23
N THR A 63 -6.01 -0.58 -12.34
CA THR A 63 -7.13 -0.95 -11.46
C THR A 63 -6.84 -2.11 -10.52
N SER A 64 -5.61 -2.66 -10.55
CA SER A 64 -5.27 -3.79 -9.68
C SER A 64 -5.31 -3.39 -8.20
N PRO A 65 -5.77 -4.26 -7.30
CA PRO A 65 -5.82 -3.98 -5.87
C PRO A 65 -4.41 -3.78 -5.28
N LEU A 66 -4.31 -3.03 -4.19
CA LEU A 66 -3.07 -2.77 -3.45
C LEU A 66 -3.19 -3.17 -1.99
N PHE A 67 -2.06 -3.51 -1.40
CA PHE A 67 -1.87 -3.55 0.03
C PHE A 67 -1.43 -2.16 0.52
N PHE A 68 -2.00 -1.65 1.60
CA PHE A 68 -1.66 -0.32 2.11
C PHE A 68 -0.98 -0.39 3.47
N GLU A 69 0.11 0.35 3.63
CA GLU A 69 0.87 0.52 4.87
C GLU A 69 1.11 2.01 5.14
N ARG A 70 1.20 2.41 6.40
CA ARG A 70 1.59 3.78 6.77
C ARG A 70 3.09 3.80 7.05
N VAL A 71 3.83 4.63 6.33
CA VAL A 71 5.29 4.67 6.44
C VAL A 71 5.70 5.15 7.82
N GLY A 72 6.58 4.40 8.49
CA GLY A 72 7.08 4.71 9.83
C GLY A 72 6.15 4.32 10.99
N TYR A 73 5.00 3.67 10.72
CA TYR A 73 4.07 3.22 11.75
C TYR A 73 3.80 1.72 11.64
N ALA A 74 3.98 0.99 12.74
CA ALA A 74 3.97 -0.48 12.75
C ALA A 74 2.58 -1.13 12.53
N SER A 75 1.48 -0.37 12.44
CA SER A 75 0.15 -0.97 12.36
C SER A 75 -0.98 -0.07 11.84
N TYR A 76 -1.79 -0.68 10.96
CA TYR A 76 -3.22 -0.51 10.68
C TYR A 76 -3.82 0.90 10.79
N LEU A 77 -4.16 1.51 9.64
CA LEU A 77 -5.26 2.47 9.58
C LEU A 77 -6.54 1.75 10.04
N ARG A 78 -6.91 1.95 11.30
CA ARG A 78 -8.21 1.53 11.83
C ARG A 78 -9.28 2.16 10.93
N LYS A 79 -10.20 1.36 10.40
CA LYS A 79 -11.39 1.86 9.70
C LYS A 79 -12.08 2.85 10.65
N GLY A 80 -11.93 4.15 10.41
CA GLY A 80 -12.58 5.18 11.20
C GLY A 80 -14.09 4.96 11.08
N GLY A 81 -14.74 4.62 12.20
CA GLY A 81 -16.19 4.58 12.25
C GLY A 81 -16.73 5.97 11.94
N ARG A 82 -17.74 6.03 11.05
CA ARG A 82 -18.61 7.20 10.89
C ARG A 82 -19.05 7.66 12.28
N ARG A 83 -18.77 8.92 12.65
CA ARG A 83 -19.62 9.65 13.59
C ARG A 83 -20.74 10.30 12.79
#